data_AF-A0A256WR05-F1
#
_entry.id   AF-A0A256WR05-F1
#
_cell.length_a   1.000
_cell.length_b   1.000
_cell.length_c   1.000
_cell.angle_alpha   90.00
_cell.angle_beta   90.00
_cell.angle_gamma   90.00
#
_symmetry.space_group_name_H-M   'P 1'
#
loop_
_entity.id
_entity.type
_entity.pdbx_description
1 polymer ?
#
loop_
_entity_poly.entity_id
_entity_poly.type
_entity_poly.pdbx_seq_one_letter_code
_entity_poly.pdbx_strand_id
1 'polypeptide(L)'
;MNSFMPEISSKEKSLNKKINREFPYLEFCIWNSSVLNEFTLHQANQFYLLIEVEKDATQAIFLYLKENKYSVFLAPTKDVFEKYITENNNLVIVKTLTTEAPTQNVDGINTSSIEKILVDIFCDEIIFSAYQGNEMRTIYKEAFSKYSINKSKLLRYASRRGKKEEIERYINSNLRQHNQFTANL
;
A
#
# COMPACT_ATOMS: atom_id res chain seq x y z
N MET A 1 -15.95 -1.29 16.51
CA MET A 1 -15.10 -1.40 15.30
C MET A 1 -13.69 -1.01 15.68
N ASN A 2 -12.70 -1.76 15.20
CA ASN A 2 -11.31 -1.61 15.61
C ASN A 2 -10.56 -0.62 14.71
N SER A 3 -9.46 -0.07 15.22
CA SER A 3 -8.50 0.69 14.43
C SER A 3 -7.49 -0.28 13.80
N PHE A 4 -7.12 -0.04 12.55
CA PHE A 4 -6.15 -0.87 11.84
C PHE A 4 -4.71 -0.50 12.23
N MET A 5 -3.93 -1.47 12.68
CA MET A 5 -2.50 -1.33 12.96
C MET A 5 -1.73 -2.43 12.23
N PRO A 6 -0.95 -2.12 11.18
CA PRO A 6 -0.18 -3.13 10.46
C PRO A 6 0.94 -3.68 11.34
N GLU A 7 1.19 -4.98 11.22
CA GLU A 7 2.38 -5.59 11.80
C GLU A 7 3.64 -5.06 11.11
N ILE A 8 4.62 -4.61 11.90
CA ILE A 8 5.87 -4.08 11.37
C ILE A 8 6.98 -5.12 11.46
N SER A 9 7.44 -5.60 10.31
CA SER A 9 8.49 -6.62 10.21
C SER A 9 9.85 -6.12 10.68
N SER A 10 10.73 -7.06 11.05
CA SER A 10 12.13 -6.75 11.38
C SER A 10 12.88 -6.07 10.22
N LYS A 11 12.52 -6.41 8.97
CA LYS A 11 13.07 -5.79 7.76
C LYS A 11 12.65 -4.33 7.63
N GLU A 12 11.38 -4.01 7.88
CA GLU A 12 10.88 -2.63 7.93
C GLU A 12 11.59 -1.83 9.00
N LYS A 13 11.69 -2.36 10.23
CA LYS A 13 12.41 -1.70 11.34
C LYS A 13 13.87 -1.41 10.98
N SER A 14 14.55 -2.38 10.38
CA SER A 14 15.96 -2.26 9.96
C SER A 14 16.14 -1.20 8.87
N LEU A 15 15.31 -1.22 7.83
CA LEU A 15 15.38 -0.23 6.74
C LEU A 15 14.99 1.17 7.19
N ASN A 16 13.95 1.31 8.02
CA ASN A 16 13.56 2.58 8.61
C ASN A 16 14.73 3.21 9.38
N LYS A 17 15.44 2.43 10.20
CA LYS A 17 16.62 2.91 10.94
C LYS A 17 17.76 3.33 10.01
N LYS A 18 18.03 2.56 8.96
CA LYS A 18 19.10 2.86 7.99
C LYS A 18 18.81 4.16 7.21
N ILE A 19 17.58 4.31 6.71
CA ILE A 19 17.17 5.49 5.96
C ILE A 19 17.19 6.74 6.86
N ASN A 20 16.64 6.67 8.07
CA ASN A 20 16.68 7.80 9.01
C ASN A 20 18.10 8.21 9.42
N ARG A 21 19.06 7.28 9.41
CA ARG A 21 20.46 7.60 9.70
C ARG A 21 21.12 8.36 8.56
N GLU A 22 20.84 7.97 7.32
CA GLU A 22 21.45 8.57 6.12
C GLU A 22 20.73 9.88 5.72
N PHE A 23 19.41 9.90 5.87
CA PHE A 23 18.53 11.00 5.46
C PHE A 23 17.70 11.49 6.67
N PRO A 24 18.33 12.13 7.67
CA PRO A 24 17.67 12.44 8.95
C PRO A 24 16.51 13.44 8.88
N TYR A 25 16.37 14.15 7.77
CA TYR A 25 15.30 15.12 7.53
C TYR A 25 14.29 14.66 6.47
N LEU A 26 14.45 13.44 5.95
CA LEU A 26 13.55 12.92 4.94
C LEU A 26 12.32 12.31 5.60
N GLU A 27 11.16 12.85 5.27
CA GLU A 27 9.89 12.21 5.57
C GLU A 27 9.62 11.10 4.55
N PHE A 28 9.29 9.91 5.04
CA PHE A 28 8.96 8.77 4.20
C PHE A 28 7.91 7.87 4.84
N CYS A 29 7.20 7.12 4.02
CA CYS A 29 6.29 6.06 4.43
C CYS A 29 6.88 4.71 4.02
N ILE A 30 6.90 3.75 4.95
CA ILE A 30 7.38 2.39 4.70
C ILE A 30 6.30 1.38 5.08
N TRP A 31 5.98 0.45 4.17
CA TRP A 31 5.01 -0.60 4.43
C TRP A 31 5.20 -1.80 3.49
N ASN A 32 4.81 -2.99 3.95
CA ASN A 32 4.84 -4.21 3.16
C ASN A 32 3.47 -4.56 2.59
N SER A 33 3.40 -4.93 1.29
CA SER A 33 2.16 -5.39 0.67
C SER A 33 1.60 -6.67 1.29
N SER A 34 2.39 -7.42 2.07
CA SER A 34 1.92 -8.58 2.86
C SER A 34 0.77 -8.26 3.80
N VAL A 35 0.61 -6.99 4.17
CA VAL A 35 -0.53 -6.53 4.97
C VAL A 35 -1.88 -6.80 4.31
N LEU A 36 -1.91 -6.91 2.98
CA LEU A 36 -3.11 -7.24 2.22
C LEU A 36 -3.61 -8.66 2.49
N ASN A 37 -2.75 -9.57 2.97
CA ASN A 37 -3.14 -10.95 3.27
C ASN A 37 -4.26 -11.04 4.31
N GLU A 38 -4.39 -10.04 5.18
CA GLU A 38 -5.48 -9.99 6.16
C GLU A 38 -6.86 -9.86 5.48
N PHE A 39 -6.89 -9.36 4.24
CA PHE A 39 -8.12 -9.02 3.52
C PHE A 39 -8.35 -9.87 2.26
N THR A 40 -7.40 -10.73 1.88
CA THR A 40 -7.50 -11.60 0.70
C THR A 40 -8.04 -12.99 1.06
N LEU A 41 -8.71 -13.65 0.12
CA LEU A 41 -9.04 -15.07 0.25
C LEU A 41 -7.86 -15.96 -0.13
N HIS A 42 -7.13 -15.55 -1.17
CA HIS A 42 -5.94 -16.24 -1.66
C HIS A 42 -4.70 -15.44 -1.23
N GLN A 43 -3.80 -16.08 -0.49
CA GLN A 43 -2.53 -15.43 -0.13
C GLN A 43 -1.73 -15.16 -1.39
N ALA A 44 -1.22 -13.94 -1.55
CA ALA A 44 -0.29 -13.66 -2.62
C ALA A 44 1.03 -14.43 -2.34
N ASN A 45 1.63 -15.00 -3.38
CA ASN A 45 2.90 -15.70 -3.24
C ASN A 45 4.10 -14.74 -3.15
N GLN A 46 3.85 -13.44 -3.33
CA GLN A 46 4.90 -12.43 -3.36
C GLN A 46 4.46 -11.12 -2.74
N PHE A 47 5.39 -10.54 -1.96
CA PHE A 47 5.19 -9.29 -1.26
C PHE A 47 6.34 -8.33 -1.53
N TYR A 48 6.00 -7.04 -1.52
CA TYR A 48 6.92 -5.96 -1.83
C TYR A 48 6.99 -5.03 -0.64
N LEU A 49 8.22 -4.64 -0.29
CA LEU A 49 8.42 -3.55 0.64
C LEU A 49 8.38 -2.23 -0.12
N LEU A 50 7.44 -1.37 0.22
CA LEU A 50 7.22 -0.09 -0.43
C LEU A 50 7.88 1.00 0.42
N ILE A 51 8.74 1.81 -0.20
CA ILE A 51 9.30 3.02 0.40
C ILE A 51 8.83 4.20 -0.44
N GLU A 52 8.06 5.07 0.19
CA GLU A 52 7.40 6.19 -0.46
C GLU A 52 7.92 7.50 0.09
N VAL A 53 8.45 8.34 -0.81
CA VAL A 53 9.12 9.59 -0.46
C VAL A 53 8.67 10.71 -1.39
N GLU A 54 8.99 11.96 -1.05
CA GLU A 54 8.76 13.08 -1.98
C GLU A 54 9.44 12.83 -3.32
N LYS A 55 8.85 13.34 -4.41
CA LYS A 55 9.27 13.06 -5.78
C LYS A 55 10.77 13.25 -5.99
N ASP A 56 11.31 14.34 -5.46
CA ASP A 56 12.71 14.74 -5.65
C ASP A 56 13.69 13.86 -4.85
N ALA A 57 13.22 13.16 -3.82
CA ALA A 57 14.02 12.24 -3.01
C ALA A 57 14.01 10.79 -3.52
N THR A 58 13.09 10.43 -4.43
CA THR A 58 12.93 9.03 -4.91
C THR A 58 14.21 8.47 -5.51
N GLN A 59 14.91 9.27 -6.32
CA GLN A 59 16.16 8.86 -6.96
C GLN A 59 17.28 8.63 -5.93
N ALA A 60 17.39 9.51 -4.93
CA ALA A 60 18.41 9.38 -3.89
C ALA A 60 18.23 8.09 -3.07
N ILE A 61 16.98 7.79 -2.68
CA ILE A 61 16.66 6.57 -1.94
C ILE A 61 16.89 5.32 -2.79
N PHE A 62 16.51 5.35 -4.06
CA PHE A 62 16.78 4.26 -4.98
C PHE A 62 18.28 3.97 -5.10
N LEU A 63 19.11 4.99 -5.31
CA LEU A 63 20.56 4.84 -5.42
C LEU A 63 21.18 4.32 -4.12
N TYR A 64 20.80 4.90 -2.98
CA TYR A 64 21.25 4.46 -1.66
C TYR A 64 20.96 2.97 -1.43
N LEU A 65 19.75 2.52 -1.71
CA LEU A 65 19.37 1.11 -1.56
C LEU A 65 20.16 0.21 -2.52
N LYS A 66 20.37 0.65 -3.76
CA LYS A 66 21.13 -0.09 -4.77
C LYS A 66 22.60 -0.26 -4.38
N GLU A 67 23.24 0.80 -3.87
CA GLU A 67 24.61 0.77 -3.35
C GLU A 67 24.74 -0.20 -2.17
N ASN A 68 23.72 -0.23 -1.31
CA ASN A 68 23.59 -1.17 -0.19
C ASN A 68 23.10 -2.58 -0.60
N LYS A 69 23.14 -2.91 -1.90
CA LYS A 69 22.83 -4.25 -2.46
C LYS A 69 21.40 -4.74 -2.22
N TYR A 70 20.45 -3.83 -2.00
CA TYR A 70 19.03 -4.20 -2.01
C TYR A 70 18.56 -4.50 -3.44
N SER A 71 17.71 -5.51 -3.59
CA SER A 71 16.92 -5.70 -4.82
C SER A 71 15.83 -4.62 -4.85
N VAL A 72 16.11 -3.53 -5.58
CA VAL A 72 15.31 -2.32 -5.55
C VAL A 72 14.91 -1.88 -6.95
N PHE A 73 13.65 -1.43 -7.08
CA PHE A 73 13.09 -0.87 -8.30
C PHE A 73 12.54 0.53 -8.02
N LEU A 74 12.73 1.43 -8.97
CA LEU A 74 12.13 2.76 -8.95
C LEU A 74 10.89 2.73 -9.86
N ALA A 75 9.70 2.82 -9.27
CA ALA A 75 8.40 2.89 -9.97
C ALA A 75 8.36 2.02 -11.26
N PRO A 76 8.46 0.68 -11.14
CA PRO A 76 8.65 -0.21 -12.28
C PRO A 76 7.52 -0.10 -13.31
N THR A 77 7.88 -0.15 -14.60
CA THR A 77 6.89 -0.32 -15.67
C THR A 77 6.30 -1.73 -15.62
N LYS A 78 5.17 -1.95 -16.30
CA LYS A 78 4.54 -3.28 -16.40
C LYS A 78 5.53 -4.35 -16.90
N ASP A 79 6.25 -4.05 -17.97
CA ASP A 79 7.24 -4.98 -18.53
C ASP A 79 8.36 -5.31 -17.55
N VAL A 80 8.84 -4.32 -16.78
CA VAL A 80 9.87 -4.53 -15.76
C VAL A 80 9.31 -5.37 -14.61
N PHE A 81 8.07 -5.10 -14.21
CA PHE A 81 7.38 -5.82 -13.15
C PHE A 81 7.20 -7.31 -13.51
N GLU A 82 6.65 -7.59 -14.69
CA GLU A 82 6.40 -8.98 -15.11
C GLU A 82 7.68 -9.80 -15.31
N LYS A 83 8.76 -9.19 -15.83
CA LYS A 83 9.99 -9.90 -16.18
C LYS A 83 10.99 -10.07 -15.03
N TYR A 84 11.06 -9.13 -14.10
CA TYR A 84 12.18 -9.08 -13.13
C TYR A 84 11.74 -9.06 -11.67
N ILE A 85 10.48 -8.70 -11.41
CA ILE A 85 10.00 -8.56 -10.03
C ILE A 85 9.47 -9.89 -9.52
N THR A 86 8.91 -10.75 -10.37
CA THR A 86 8.24 -12.02 -10.02
C THR A 86 9.14 -13.11 -9.40
N GLU A 87 10.47 -12.94 -9.44
CA GLU A 87 11.43 -13.98 -9.02
C GLU A 87 12.04 -13.75 -7.61
N ASN A 88 11.68 -12.66 -6.92
CA ASN A 88 12.42 -12.21 -5.72
C ASN A 88 11.51 -11.90 -4.51
N ASN A 89 11.57 -12.72 -3.46
CA ASN A 89 10.76 -12.57 -2.24
C ASN A 89 11.20 -11.41 -1.31
N ASN A 90 12.21 -10.64 -1.70
CA ASN A 90 12.84 -9.62 -0.86
C ASN A 90 12.94 -8.24 -1.51
N LEU A 91 12.02 -7.94 -2.41
CA LEU A 91 12.07 -6.77 -3.27
C LEU A 91 11.59 -5.49 -2.59
N VAL A 92 12.28 -4.38 -2.89
CA VAL A 92 11.94 -3.03 -2.45
C VAL A 92 11.49 -2.21 -3.64
N ILE A 93 10.37 -1.51 -3.54
CA ILE A 93 9.93 -0.54 -4.56
C ILE A 93 9.99 0.85 -3.95
N VAL A 94 10.75 1.73 -4.59
CA VAL A 94 10.78 3.16 -4.27
C VAL A 94 9.81 3.85 -5.21
N LYS A 95 8.91 4.67 -4.66
CA LYS A 95 7.95 5.46 -5.45
C LYS A 95 7.60 6.76 -4.74
N THR A 96 6.87 7.63 -5.43
CA THR A 96 6.44 8.91 -4.87
C THR A 96 5.34 8.74 -3.83
N LEU A 97 5.51 9.34 -2.65
CA LEU A 97 4.45 9.57 -1.68
C LEU A 97 3.56 10.70 -2.19
N THR A 98 2.34 10.36 -2.61
CA THR A 98 1.39 11.36 -3.10
C THR A 98 0.98 12.30 -1.94
N THR A 99 0.85 13.60 -2.21
CA THR A 99 0.47 14.59 -1.19
C THR A 99 -0.82 14.21 -0.47
N GLU A 100 -0.90 14.51 0.83
CA GLU A 100 -2.02 14.14 1.71
C GLU A 100 -2.28 12.63 1.82
N ALA A 101 -1.33 11.79 1.40
CA ALA A 101 -1.36 10.35 1.65
C ALA A 101 -1.56 10.09 3.15
N PRO A 102 -2.59 9.33 3.54
CA PRO A 102 -2.88 9.12 4.94
C PRO A 102 -1.92 8.05 5.49
N THR A 103 -0.93 8.48 6.28
CA THR A 103 -0.04 7.59 7.01
C THR A 103 -0.45 7.48 8.47
N GLN A 104 0.23 6.61 9.21
CA GLN A 104 0.13 6.44 10.66
C GLN A 104 1.49 6.08 11.24
N ASN A 105 1.71 6.39 12.52
CA ASN A 105 2.92 5.99 13.23
C ASN A 105 2.65 4.74 14.07
N VAL A 106 3.43 3.68 13.85
CA VAL A 106 3.40 2.44 14.65
C VAL A 106 4.82 2.19 15.14
N ASP A 107 5.02 2.17 16.46
CA ASP A 107 6.33 1.97 17.11
C ASP A 107 7.44 2.90 16.57
N GLY A 108 7.12 4.17 16.29
CA GLY A 108 8.08 5.14 15.75
C GLY A 108 8.34 5.00 14.25
N ILE A 109 7.57 4.16 13.55
CA ILE A 109 7.70 3.94 12.10
C ILE A 109 6.48 4.53 11.39
N ASN A 110 6.73 5.44 10.45
CA ASN A 110 5.69 6.01 9.61
C ASN A 110 5.31 5.01 8.52
N THR A 111 4.10 4.47 8.61
CA THR A 111 3.58 3.41 7.74
C THR A 111 2.21 3.77 7.17
N SER A 112 1.66 2.93 6.30
CA SER A 112 0.40 3.20 5.62
C SER A 112 -0.81 3.01 6.55
N SER A 113 -1.78 3.92 6.46
CA SER A 113 -3.14 3.68 6.98
C SER A 113 -3.94 2.78 6.06
N ILE A 114 -5.03 2.19 6.57
CA ILE A 114 -5.94 1.39 5.75
C ILE A 114 -6.58 2.21 4.62
N GLU A 115 -6.90 3.48 4.85
CA GLU A 115 -7.43 4.36 3.80
C GLU A 115 -6.44 4.53 2.64
N LYS A 116 -5.14 4.63 2.96
CA LYS A 116 -4.09 4.74 1.96
C LYS A 116 -3.96 3.46 1.17
N ILE A 117 -3.88 2.32 1.87
CA ILE A 117 -3.75 0.99 1.26
C ILE A 117 -4.88 0.77 0.24
N LEU A 118 -6.14 1.00 0.64
CA LEU A 118 -7.29 0.79 -0.24
C LEU A 118 -7.24 1.67 -1.52
N VAL A 119 -6.82 2.92 -1.39
CA VAL A 119 -6.68 3.82 -2.54
C VAL A 119 -5.50 3.39 -3.42
N ASP A 120 -4.38 3.00 -2.82
CA ASP A 120 -3.17 2.63 -3.57
C ASP A 120 -3.39 1.36 -4.40
N ILE A 121 -4.01 0.32 -3.83
CA ILE A 121 -4.31 -0.92 -4.57
C ILE A 121 -5.29 -0.68 -5.72
N PHE A 122 -6.18 0.30 -5.59
CA PHE A 122 -7.11 0.67 -6.63
C PHE A 122 -6.43 1.47 -7.75
N CYS A 123 -5.45 2.30 -7.40
CA CYS A 123 -4.82 3.21 -8.36
C CYS A 123 -3.59 2.62 -9.07
N ASP A 124 -2.92 1.63 -8.49
CA ASP A 124 -1.64 1.10 -8.97
C ASP A 124 -1.78 -0.37 -9.41
N GLU A 125 -2.40 -0.53 -10.57
CA GLU A 125 -2.70 -1.85 -11.17
C GLU A 125 -1.44 -2.65 -11.52
N ILE A 126 -0.28 -1.99 -11.66
CA ILE A 126 0.98 -2.68 -11.97
C ILE A 126 1.50 -3.35 -10.71
N ILE A 127 1.73 -2.59 -9.63
CA ILE A 127 2.27 -3.12 -8.38
C ILE A 127 1.29 -4.09 -7.72
N PHE A 128 -0.01 -3.80 -7.82
CA PHE A 128 -1.06 -4.57 -7.18
C PHE A 128 -1.88 -5.39 -8.17
N SER A 129 -1.27 -5.80 -9.29
CA SER A 129 -1.91 -6.63 -10.33
C SER A 129 -2.53 -7.91 -9.77
N ALA A 130 -1.86 -8.57 -8.82
CA ALA A 130 -2.33 -9.78 -8.16
C ALA A 130 -3.63 -9.58 -7.34
N TYR A 131 -3.94 -8.34 -6.96
CA TYR A 131 -5.10 -8.01 -6.12
C TYR A 131 -6.28 -7.47 -6.93
N GLN A 132 -6.20 -7.42 -8.27
CA GLN A 132 -7.28 -6.88 -9.10
C GLN A 132 -8.47 -7.84 -9.23
N GLY A 133 -9.59 -7.34 -9.75
CA GLY A 133 -10.77 -8.16 -10.03
C GLY A 133 -11.53 -8.61 -8.77
N ASN A 134 -11.69 -9.92 -8.59
CA ASN A 134 -12.42 -10.50 -7.44
C ASN A 134 -11.71 -10.23 -6.11
N GLU A 135 -10.38 -10.32 -6.06
CA GLU A 135 -9.63 -10.08 -4.82
C GLU A 135 -9.80 -8.64 -4.33
N MET A 136 -9.79 -7.64 -5.22
CA MET A 136 -10.04 -6.25 -4.83
C MET A 136 -11.41 -6.07 -4.17
N ARG A 137 -12.43 -6.81 -4.61
CA ARG A 137 -13.77 -6.76 -4.00
C ARG A 137 -13.74 -7.36 -2.59
N THR A 138 -13.09 -8.51 -2.44
CA THR A 138 -12.87 -9.13 -1.13
C THR A 138 -12.11 -8.20 -0.20
N ILE A 139 -11.00 -7.60 -0.66
CA ILE A 139 -10.16 -6.75 0.18
C ILE A 139 -10.97 -5.57 0.74
N TYR A 140 -11.72 -4.88 -0.13
CA TYR A 140 -12.58 -3.79 0.31
C TYR A 140 -13.64 -4.28 1.30
N LYS A 141 -14.32 -5.40 1.00
CA LYS A 141 -15.34 -5.97 1.89
C LYS A 141 -14.77 -6.27 3.28
N GLU A 142 -13.67 -7.01 3.36
CA GLU A 142 -13.05 -7.41 4.61
C GLU A 142 -12.52 -6.20 5.39
N ALA A 143 -11.90 -5.23 4.71
CA ALA A 143 -11.42 -4.00 5.34
C ALA A 143 -12.57 -3.20 6.00
N PHE A 144 -13.68 -2.97 5.27
CA PHE A 144 -14.84 -2.25 5.81
C PHE A 144 -15.62 -3.03 6.88
N SER A 145 -15.51 -4.36 6.89
CA SER A 145 -16.12 -5.22 7.91
C SER A 145 -15.31 -5.20 9.23
N LYS A 146 -13.98 -5.33 9.13
CA LYS A 146 -13.08 -5.46 10.29
C LYS A 146 -12.75 -4.12 10.96
N TYR A 147 -12.62 -3.06 10.17
CA TYR A 147 -12.02 -1.80 10.65
C TYR A 147 -12.92 -0.58 10.44
N SER A 148 -12.78 0.38 11.35
CA SER A 148 -13.38 1.71 11.16
C SER A 148 -12.58 2.49 10.12
N ILE A 149 -13.15 2.66 8.93
CA ILE A 149 -12.51 3.38 7.82
C ILE A 149 -13.08 4.79 7.72
N ASN A 150 -12.20 5.79 7.78
CA ASN A 150 -12.58 7.18 7.59
C ASN A 150 -12.75 7.48 6.09
N LYS A 151 -14.00 7.35 5.61
CA LYS A 151 -14.37 7.60 4.21
C LYS A 151 -13.96 8.99 3.72
N SER A 152 -14.07 10.02 4.55
CA SER A 152 -13.66 11.39 4.17
C SER A 152 -12.15 11.49 3.94
N LYS A 153 -11.34 10.84 4.80
CA LYS A 153 -9.87 10.76 4.64
C LYS A 153 -9.50 9.97 3.38
N LEU A 154 -10.17 8.84 3.16
CA LEU A 154 -10.01 7.99 1.98
C LEU A 154 -10.33 8.74 0.68
N LEU A 155 -11.50 9.37 0.59
CA LEU A 155 -11.94 10.09 -0.61
C LEU A 155 -11.12 11.36 -0.87
N ARG A 156 -10.63 12.03 0.17
CA ARG A 156 -9.66 13.13 0.02
C ARG A 156 -8.38 12.63 -0.65
N TYR A 157 -7.83 11.51 -0.17
CA TYR A 157 -6.63 10.92 -0.78
C TYR A 157 -6.89 10.43 -2.21
N ALA A 158 -8.03 9.78 -2.45
CA ALA A 158 -8.45 9.37 -3.80
C ALA A 158 -8.52 10.55 -4.77
N SER A 159 -8.94 11.74 -4.30
CA SER A 159 -8.94 12.96 -5.11
C SER A 159 -7.54 13.38 -5.55
N ARG A 160 -6.52 13.24 -4.68
CA ARG A 160 -5.12 13.53 -5.02
C ARG A 160 -4.56 12.54 -6.03
N ARG A 161 -5.13 11.34 -6.10
CA ARG A 161 -4.82 10.30 -7.08
C ARG A 161 -5.68 10.40 -8.36
N GLY A 162 -6.59 11.38 -8.45
CA GLY A 162 -7.49 11.56 -9.59
C GLY A 162 -8.52 10.43 -9.75
N LYS A 163 -8.85 9.73 -8.66
CA LYS A 163 -9.72 8.53 -8.65
C LYS A 163 -10.89 8.60 -7.68
N LYS A 164 -11.27 9.81 -7.25
CA LYS A 164 -12.31 10.00 -6.22
C LYS A 164 -13.64 9.40 -6.65
N GLU A 165 -14.13 9.77 -7.83
CA GLU A 165 -15.45 9.38 -8.32
C GLU A 165 -15.51 7.87 -8.64
N GLU A 166 -14.43 7.27 -9.14
CA GLU A 166 -14.40 5.82 -9.35
C GLU A 166 -14.37 5.05 -8.03
N ILE A 167 -13.55 5.47 -7.06
CA ILE A 167 -13.46 4.80 -5.75
C ILE A 167 -14.76 4.96 -4.97
N GLU A 168 -15.39 6.14 -4.99
CA GLU A 168 -16.67 6.35 -4.33
C GLU A 168 -17.77 5.44 -4.91
N ARG A 169 -17.86 5.36 -6.24
CA ARG A 169 -18.78 4.42 -6.90
C ARG A 169 -18.47 2.98 -6.56
N TYR A 170 -17.19 2.60 -6.54
CA TYR A 170 -16.73 1.25 -6.21
C TYR A 170 -17.08 0.85 -4.77
N ILE A 171 -16.84 1.73 -3.80
CA ILE A 171 -17.21 1.50 -2.40
C ILE A 171 -18.73 1.33 -2.28
N ASN A 172 -19.50 2.23 -2.91
CA ASN A 172 -20.96 2.19 -2.83
C ASN A 172 -21.57 0.93 -3.47
N SER A 173 -21.02 0.46 -4.60
CA SER A 173 -21.51 -0.77 -5.24
C SER A 173 -21.16 -2.02 -4.43
N ASN A 174 -19.94 -2.13 -3.91
CA ASN A 174 -19.51 -3.28 -3.10
C ASN A 174 -20.25 -3.35 -1.76
N LEU A 175 -20.43 -2.22 -1.06
CA LEU A 175 -21.14 -2.20 0.22
C LEU A 175 -22.65 -2.49 0.07
N ARG A 176 -23.27 -2.10 -1.05
CA ARG A 176 -24.69 -2.42 -1.30
C ARG A 176 -24.93 -3.92 -1.50
N GLN A 177 -24.00 -4.61 -2.16
CA GLN A 177 -24.09 -6.06 -2.33
C GLN A 177 -24.01 -6.78 -0.97
N HIS A 178 -23.19 -6.28 -0.02
CA HIS A 178 -23.09 -6.84 1.32
C HIS A 178 -24.43 -6.86 2.08
N ASN A 179 -25.18 -5.77 2.05
CA ASN A 179 -26.44 -5.66 2.79
C ASN A 179 -27.56 -6.55 2.23
N GLN A 180 -27.48 -6.98 0.96
CA GLN A 180 -28.44 -7.91 0.37
C GLN A 180 -28.18 -9.38 0.78
N PHE A 181 -26.95 -9.74 1.12
CA PHE A 181 -26.62 -11.09 1.61
C PHE A 181 -26.93 -11.27 3.10
N THR A 182 -26.79 -10.23 3.91
CA THR A 182 -27.11 -10.28 5.35
C THR A 182 -28.60 -10.13 5.65
N ALA A 183 -29.40 -9.64 4.71
CA ALA A 183 -30.85 -9.50 4.86
C ALA A 183 -31.65 -10.75 4.43
N ASN A 184 -30.97 -11.76 3.86
CA ASN A 184 -31.55 -13.02 3.39
C ASN A 184 -31.13 -14.24 4.26
N LEU A 185 -30.64 -13.98 5.47
CA LEU A 185 -30.37 -14.95 6.54
C LEU A 185 -31.14 -14.53 7.79
#